data_AF-A0A9W8IP23-F1
#
_entry.id   AF-A0A9W8IP23-F1
#
_cell.length_a   1.000
_cell.length_b   1.000
_cell.length_c   1.000
_cell.angle_alpha   90.00
_cell.angle_beta   90.00
_cell.angle_gamma   90.00
#
_symmetry.space_group_name_H-M   'P 1'
#
loop_
_entity.id
_entity.type
_entity.pdbx_description
1 polymer ?
#
loop_
_entity_poly.entity_id
_entity_poly.type
_entity_poly.pdbx_seq_one_letter_code
_entity_poly.pdbx_strand_id
1 'polypeptide(L)'
;MKRRAARDYENLLQCAIPAFESLLPEPHNTTLLRVLYSFAQWHALAKLRLHNDFTLKLLEYSTTLLGAQVRSFDRDTCSKVVTRELPKEAEARARRSAKNGGSATTSRKPVSLGIYTIKFHYLGDYVTTIQRFGTTDSYSTETGELFHRQPKSWYPRTDKKDYQNQMAQIERRQARLATIRANLSETPVAETQPMASPDLPYAMGMNQNSPQDLHYFVTHLRDPYLMDFIPKLKQHLLPRVIQRMGFSRGASLDLEEWTSLKIQHERIYEHKVARFNFTTYNMRRDEDVIHTNSSQHNVMLLNASYTPGSQQSEHPYIYAKVLKIFHANASFVGVLPDGTRRDKLHRLDFLWVRWYAVRCHSVDLSLVQVKLCPLTDVDAMGFIDPADVIRGTHLIPRFSCGKLDKVNSRWSTGGPDLWNTYFVNKFVDRDMFMRYQWGMAVGHRYMYPDFPPPAIPPISPDFDFCLLQPAATQQGHATHATTQPSAPEIGCSDSSPSNCTLPPSQSADDGIQDEYTESDPRQPDELNELDELDDRELVAYDDMYPIDYA
;
A
#
# COMPACT_ATOMS: atom_id res chain seq x y z
N MET A 1 8.25 -3.99 -21.17
CA MET A 1 7.94 -4.85 -20.01
C MET A 1 7.09 -6.01 -20.53
N LYS A 2 7.61 -7.25 -20.59
CA LYS A 2 6.79 -8.43 -20.93
C LYS A 2 6.53 -9.22 -19.65
N ARG A 3 5.35 -9.85 -19.53
CA ARG A 3 4.91 -10.72 -18.41
C ARG A 3 4.74 -10.02 -17.04
N ARG A 4 4.13 -8.83 -16.99
CA ARG A 4 3.73 -8.22 -15.71
C ARG A 4 2.25 -8.47 -15.45
N ALA A 5 1.93 -8.92 -14.25
CA ALA A 5 0.57 -9.00 -13.75
C ALA A 5 0.11 -7.64 -13.20
N ALA A 6 -1.21 -7.49 -12.96
CA ALA A 6 -1.77 -6.26 -12.40
C ALA A 6 -1.07 -5.82 -11.10
N ARG A 7 -0.75 -6.80 -10.22
CA ARG A 7 0.01 -6.57 -8.98
C ARG A 7 1.37 -5.90 -9.19
N ASP A 8 2.03 -6.18 -10.32
CA ASP A 8 3.36 -5.62 -10.60
C ASP A 8 3.25 -4.14 -10.99
N TYR A 9 2.20 -3.77 -11.71
CA TYR A 9 1.90 -2.38 -12.05
C TYR A 9 1.46 -1.59 -10.82
N GLU A 10 0.66 -2.20 -9.94
CA GLU A 10 0.31 -1.63 -8.65
C GLU A 10 1.57 -1.36 -7.82
N ASN A 11 2.46 -2.33 -7.66
CA ASN A 11 3.71 -2.17 -6.91
C ASN A 11 4.60 -1.08 -7.51
N LEU A 12 4.69 -0.98 -8.84
CA LEU A 12 5.38 0.13 -9.49
C LEU A 12 4.77 1.49 -9.13
N LEU A 13 3.44 1.60 -9.19
CA LEU A 13 2.74 2.85 -8.90
C LEU A 13 2.95 3.28 -7.44
N GLN A 14 2.88 2.34 -6.50
CA GLN A 14 3.12 2.60 -5.06
C GLN A 14 4.54 3.13 -4.78
N CYS A 15 5.52 2.77 -5.62
CA CYS A 15 6.92 3.19 -5.46
C CYS A 15 7.36 4.26 -6.47
N ALA A 16 6.45 4.77 -7.32
CA ALA A 16 6.82 5.67 -8.42
C ALA A 16 7.27 7.04 -7.92
N ILE A 17 6.54 7.65 -6.99
CA ILE A 17 6.80 9.03 -6.55
C ILE A 17 8.26 9.24 -6.11
N PRO A 18 8.85 8.40 -5.23
CA PRO A 18 10.25 8.58 -4.83
C PRO A 18 11.25 8.34 -5.97
N ALA A 19 10.93 7.45 -6.91
CA ALA A 19 11.81 7.12 -8.05
C ALA A 19 11.82 8.21 -9.14
N PHE A 20 10.72 8.93 -9.29
CA PHE A 20 10.56 10.01 -10.27
C PHE A 20 10.83 11.40 -9.68
N GLU A 21 11.02 11.52 -8.37
CA GLU A 21 11.36 12.80 -7.74
C GLU A 21 12.68 13.35 -8.27
N SER A 22 12.66 14.62 -8.68
CA SER A 22 13.81 15.34 -9.24
C SER A 22 14.34 14.75 -10.56
N LEU A 23 13.54 13.91 -11.23
CA LEU A 23 13.92 13.34 -12.53
C LEU A 23 13.76 14.34 -13.68
N LEU A 24 12.74 15.21 -13.60
CA LEU A 24 12.47 16.25 -14.59
C LEU A 24 12.86 17.63 -14.05
N PRO A 25 13.10 18.63 -14.93
CA PRO A 25 13.21 20.01 -14.49
C PRO A 25 11.85 20.56 -14.03
N GLU A 26 11.85 21.56 -13.15
CA GLU A 26 10.62 22.30 -12.82
C GLU A 26 10.17 23.16 -14.02
N PRO A 27 8.84 23.35 -14.22
CA PRO A 27 7.72 22.90 -13.38
C PRO A 27 7.24 21.46 -13.68
N HIS A 28 7.85 20.76 -14.64
CA HIS A 28 7.38 19.45 -15.12
C HIS A 28 7.46 18.34 -14.07
N ASN A 29 8.48 18.39 -13.21
CA ASN A 29 8.62 17.46 -12.09
C ASN A 29 7.44 17.58 -11.11
N THR A 30 7.09 18.79 -10.67
CA THR A 30 5.91 18.99 -9.81
C THR A 30 4.64 18.46 -10.46
N THR A 31 4.42 18.73 -11.75
CA THR A 31 3.24 18.22 -12.47
C THR A 31 3.22 16.68 -12.53
N LEU A 32 4.36 16.04 -12.83
CA LEU A 32 4.47 14.59 -12.86
C LEU A 32 4.18 13.96 -11.48
N LEU A 33 4.76 14.49 -10.41
CA LEU A 33 4.56 13.95 -9.06
C LEU A 33 3.09 14.06 -8.62
N ARG A 34 2.40 15.15 -8.99
CA ARG A 34 0.95 15.31 -8.75
C ARG A 34 0.13 14.27 -9.51
N VAL A 35 0.44 14.02 -10.78
CA VAL A 35 -0.23 12.98 -11.58
C VAL A 35 -0.02 11.59 -10.97
N LEU A 36 1.21 11.24 -10.60
CA LEU A 36 1.52 9.95 -9.97
C LEU A 36 0.77 9.78 -8.65
N TYR A 37 0.70 10.83 -7.84
CA TYR A 37 -0.07 10.83 -6.61
C TYR A 37 -1.56 10.60 -6.87
N SER A 38 -2.15 11.30 -7.84
CA SER A 38 -3.56 11.16 -8.19
C SER A 38 -3.89 9.77 -8.74
N PHE A 39 -3.00 9.16 -9.54
CA PHE A 39 -3.14 7.77 -9.94
C PHE A 39 -3.13 6.83 -8.74
N ALA A 40 -2.18 7.00 -7.81
CA ALA A 40 -2.08 6.17 -6.61
C ALA A 40 -3.32 6.31 -5.71
N GLN A 41 -3.82 7.53 -5.52
CA GLN A 41 -5.04 7.79 -4.75
C GLN A 41 -6.28 7.21 -5.42
N TRP A 42 -6.48 7.47 -6.72
CA TRP A 42 -7.60 6.93 -7.47
C TRP A 42 -7.60 5.39 -7.43
N HIS A 43 -6.44 4.77 -7.68
CA HIS A 43 -6.30 3.32 -7.63
C HIS A 43 -6.59 2.77 -6.23
N ALA A 44 -6.10 3.44 -5.17
CA ALA A 44 -6.36 3.04 -3.79
C ALA A 44 -7.85 3.06 -3.42
N LEU A 45 -8.60 4.04 -3.93
CA LEU A 45 -10.05 4.15 -3.76
C LEU A 45 -10.80 3.13 -4.60
N ALA A 46 -10.46 2.98 -5.88
CA ALA A 46 -11.14 2.06 -6.80
C ALA A 46 -11.02 0.58 -6.40
N LYS A 47 -9.94 0.22 -5.67
CA LYS A 47 -9.70 -1.15 -5.19
C LYS A 47 -10.28 -1.43 -3.79
N LEU A 48 -10.97 -0.49 -3.13
CA LEU A 48 -11.53 -0.76 -1.81
C LEU A 48 -12.57 -1.88 -1.89
N ARG A 49 -12.55 -2.78 -0.90
CA ARG A 49 -13.54 -3.86 -0.66
C ARG A 49 -14.80 -3.40 0.08
N LEU A 50 -14.83 -2.16 0.54
CA LEU A 50 -15.95 -1.60 1.28
C LEU A 50 -15.97 -0.10 1.00
N HIS A 51 -17.11 0.38 0.55
CA HIS A 51 -17.38 1.78 0.32
C HIS A 51 -18.53 2.26 1.21
N ASN A 52 -18.41 3.51 1.66
CA ASN A 52 -19.51 4.32 2.17
C ASN A 52 -19.66 5.58 1.31
N ASP A 53 -20.69 6.38 1.58
CA ASP A 53 -21.00 7.60 0.83
C ASP A 53 -19.81 8.57 0.71
N PHE A 54 -19.00 8.69 1.76
CA PHE A 54 -17.82 9.56 1.74
C PHE A 54 -16.73 9.01 0.81
N THR A 55 -16.41 7.72 0.90
CA THR A 55 -15.39 7.11 0.02
C THR A 55 -15.81 7.11 -1.46
N LEU A 56 -17.10 7.00 -1.77
CA LEU A 56 -17.61 7.11 -3.14
C LEU A 56 -17.47 8.54 -3.66
N LYS A 57 -17.89 9.54 -2.88
CA LYS A 57 -17.68 10.96 -3.21
C LYS A 57 -16.21 11.30 -3.36
N LEU A 58 -15.34 10.72 -2.53
CA LEU A 58 -13.90 10.89 -2.64
C LEU A 58 -13.35 10.28 -3.94
N LEU A 59 -13.89 9.13 -4.36
CA LEU A 59 -13.54 8.52 -5.65
C LEU A 59 -14.01 9.37 -6.84
N GLU A 60 -15.21 9.95 -6.80
CA GLU A 60 -15.69 10.92 -7.82
C GLU A 60 -14.76 12.13 -7.91
N TYR A 61 -14.42 12.71 -6.76
CA TYR A 61 -13.47 13.82 -6.65
C TYR A 61 -12.11 13.45 -7.22
N SER A 62 -11.53 12.32 -6.79
CA SER A 62 -10.23 11.85 -7.28
C SER A 62 -10.24 11.54 -8.77
N THR A 63 -11.35 11.05 -9.33
CA THR A 63 -11.50 10.78 -10.77
C THR A 63 -11.47 12.09 -11.56
N THR A 64 -12.19 13.10 -11.07
CA THR A 64 -12.21 14.44 -11.70
C THR A 64 -10.83 15.08 -11.69
N LEU A 65 -10.16 15.03 -10.53
CA LEU A 65 -8.81 15.55 -10.35
C LEU A 65 -7.79 14.83 -11.25
N LEU A 66 -7.83 13.49 -11.29
CA LEU A 66 -6.96 12.68 -12.13
C LEU A 66 -7.12 13.06 -13.61
N GLY A 67 -8.36 13.17 -14.09
CA GLY A 67 -8.63 13.54 -15.48
C GLY A 67 -8.06 14.90 -15.86
N ALA A 68 -8.27 15.92 -15.01
CA ALA A 68 -7.73 17.26 -15.24
C ALA A 68 -6.19 17.28 -15.23
N GLN A 69 -5.57 16.59 -14.26
CA GLN A 69 -4.11 16.57 -14.12
C GLN A 69 -3.42 15.81 -15.25
N VAL A 70 -3.98 14.70 -15.71
CA VAL A 70 -3.44 13.96 -16.86
C VAL A 70 -3.52 14.81 -18.13
N ARG A 71 -4.62 15.55 -18.35
CA ARG A 71 -4.75 16.49 -19.47
C ARG A 71 -3.76 17.65 -19.38
N SER A 72 -3.58 18.25 -18.20
CA SER A 72 -2.55 19.27 -17.99
C SER A 72 -1.15 18.72 -18.23
N PHE A 73 -0.83 17.52 -17.74
CA PHE A 73 0.48 16.90 -17.96
C PHE A 73 0.75 16.65 -19.44
N ASP A 74 -0.23 16.12 -20.19
CA ASP A 74 -0.11 15.93 -21.62
C ASP A 74 0.11 17.27 -22.37
N ARG A 75 -0.77 18.25 -22.11
CA ARG A 75 -0.73 19.58 -22.72
C ARG A 75 0.54 20.36 -22.38
N ASP A 76 0.94 20.37 -21.13
CA ASP A 76 1.94 21.32 -20.61
C ASP A 76 3.34 20.70 -20.49
N THR A 77 3.44 19.38 -20.40
CA THR A 77 4.70 18.63 -20.27
C THR A 77 4.99 17.75 -21.48
N CYS A 78 4.11 16.82 -21.83
CA CYS A 78 4.38 15.88 -22.92
C CYS A 78 4.52 16.58 -24.27
N SER A 79 3.75 17.63 -24.55
CA SER A 79 3.85 18.43 -25.77
C SER A 79 5.22 19.12 -25.96
N LYS A 80 5.94 19.39 -24.86
CA LYS A 80 7.23 20.09 -24.85
C LYS A 80 8.43 19.15 -24.86
N VAL A 81 8.21 17.86 -24.61
CA VAL A 81 9.27 16.86 -24.54
C VAL A 81 9.14 15.89 -25.70
N VAL A 82 10.09 15.95 -26.64
CA VAL A 82 10.12 15.01 -27.76
C VAL A 82 10.54 13.62 -27.27
N THR A 83 9.57 12.73 -27.10
CA THR A 83 9.84 11.32 -26.78
C THR A 83 9.93 10.47 -28.05
N ARG A 84 10.74 9.42 -28.03
CA ARG A 84 10.95 8.50 -29.15
C ARG A 84 10.90 7.06 -28.65
N GLU A 85 10.50 6.15 -29.53
CA GLU A 85 10.56 4.69 -29.32
C GLU A 85 11.87 4.28 -28.64
N LEU A 86 11.84 3.27 -27.75
CA LEU A 86 13.08 2.64 -27.27
C LEU A 86 13.80 1.95 -28.45
N PRO A 87 15.14 1.76 -28.39
CA PRO A 87 15.87 1.05 -29.42
C PRO A 87 15.25 -0.33 -29.76
N LYS A 88 14.88 -1.08 -28.73
CA LYS A 88 14.21 -2.38 -28.86
C LYS A 88 12.84 -2.30 -29.55
N GLU A 89 12.09 -1.22 -29.35
CA GLU A 89 10.78 -1.01 -30.00
C GLU A 89 10.94 -0.69 -31.48
N ALA A 90 11.91 0.16 -31.83
CA ALA A 90 12.24 0.50 -33.21
C ALA A 90 12.74 -0.73 -33.98
N GLU A 91 13.59 -1.56 -33.37
CA GLU A 91 14.04 -2.84 -33.93
C GLU A 91 12.86 -3.82 -34.13
N ALA A 92 11.99 -3.96 -33.12
CA ALA A 92 10.83 -4.84 -33.21
C ALA A 92 9.86 -4.40 -34.32
N ARG A 93 9.66 -3.08 -34.49
CA ARG A 93 8.90 -2.52 -35.60
C ARG A 93 9.58 -2.82 -36.94
N ALA A 94 10.89 -2.59 -37.06
CA ALA A 94 11.64 -2.87 -38.29
C ALA A 94 11.51 -4.34 -38.71
N ARG A 95 11.62 -5.29 -37.75
CA ARG A 95 11.41 -6.72 -37.99
C ARG A 95 10.00 -7.04 -38.47
N ARG A 96 8.97 -6.44 -37.86
CA ARG A 96 7.56 -6.60 -38.29
C ARG A 96 7.32 -6.04 -39.69
N SER A 97 7.84 -4.85 -39.98
CA SER A 97 7.76 -4.26 -41.32
C SER A 97 8.47 -5.12 -42.37
N ALA A 98 9.65 -5.66 -42.06
CA ALA A 98 10.37 -6.57 -42.96
C ALA A 98 9.57 -7.86 -43.24
N LYS A 99 8.95 -8.46 -42.20
CA LYS A 99 8.10 -9.65 -42.32
C LYS A 99 6.87 -9.38 -43.20
N ASN A 100 6.35 -8.16 -43.18
CA ASN A 100 5.20 -7.73 -43.99
C ASN A 100 5.62 -7.10 -45.35
N GLY A 101 6.85 -7.31 -45.81
CA GLY A 101 7.33 -6.84 -47.12
C GLY A 101 7.59 -5.33 -47.21
N GLY A 102 7.59 -4.61 -46.10
CA GLY A 102 7.89 -3.18 -46.01
C GLY A 102 9.36 -2.86 -45.74
N SER A 103 9.74 -1.60 -45.91
CA SER A 103 11.10 -1.11 -45.66
C SER A 103 11.48 -1.20 -44.17
N ALA A 104 12.53 -1.97 -43.87
CA ALA A 104 13.03 -2.22 -42.52
C ALA A 104 13.88 -1.05 -42.01
N THR A 105 13.23 -0.01 -41.48
CA THR A 105 13.92 1.14 -40.89
C THR A 105 14.00 1.02 -39.37
N THR A 106 15.23 0.99 -38.83
CA THR A 106 15.51 0.96 -37.39
C THR A 106 15.54 2.35 -36.74
N SER A 107 15.23 3.41 -37.50
CA SER A 107 15.17 4.77 -36.98
C SER A 107 14.06 4.90 -35.94
N ARG A 108 14.37 5.50 -34.79
CA ARG A 108 13.42 5.66 -33.68
C ARG A 108 12.39 6.74 -34.01
N LYS A 109 11.12 6.35 -34.11
CA LYS A 109 10.02 7.28 -34.40
C LYS A 109 9.63 8.08 -33.15
N PRO A 110 9.16 9.33 -33.32
CA PRO A 110 8.51 10.08 -32.25
C PRO A 110 7.27 9.33 -31.73
N VAL A 111 7.05 9.39 -30.42
CA VAL A 111 5.88 8.80 -29.74
C VAL A 111 5.26 9.88 -28.86
N SER A 112 3.92 9.90 -28.78
CA SER A 112 3.16 10.77 -27.88
C SER A 112 2.36 9.93 -26.88
N LEU A 113 1.99 10.55 -25.76
CA LEU A 113 1.14 9.91 -24.75
C LEU A 113 -0.32 9.94 -25.24
N GLY A 114 -0.92 8.76 -25.44
CA GLY A 114 -2.32 8.64 -25.83
C GLY A 114 -3.25 8.62 -24.62
N ILE A 115 -3.82 9.77 -24.23
CA ILE A 115 -4.75 9.85 -23.08
C ILE A 115 -6.23 9.80 -23.48
N TYR A 116 -6.56 10.09 -24.73
CA TYR A 116 -7.93 10.07 -25.27
C TYR A 116 -8.33 8.68 -25.74
N THR A 117 -8.35 7.73 -24.81
CA THR A 117 -8.75 6.34 -25.08
C THR A 117 -10.03 6.01 -24.33
N ILE A 118 -10.77 5.03 -24.86
CA ILE A 118 -11.98 4.52 -24.19
C ILE A 118 -11.68 4.03 -22.76
N LYS A 119 -10.49 3.49 -22.51
CA LYS A 119 -10.05 3.03 -21.18
C LYS A 119 -9.97 4.18 -20.17
N PHE A 120 -9.49 5.35 -20.60
CA PHE A 120 -9.46 6.55 -19.75
C PHE A 120 -10.86 7.12 -19.52
N HIS A 121 -11.75 7.02 -20.51
CA HIS A 121 -13.14 7.46 -20.39
C HIS A 121 -13.89 6.65 -19.31
N TYR A 122 -13.73 5.32 -19.31
CA TYR A 122 -14.38 4.42 -18.35
C TYR A 122 -13.95 4.60 -16.88
N LEU A 123 -12.91 5.39 -16.59
CA LEU A 123 -12.56 5.72 -15.21
C LEU A 123 -13.71 6.45 -14.49
N GLY A 124 -14.52 7.23 -15.24
CA GLY A 124 -15.70 7.93 -14.73
C GLY A 124 -16.83 7.01 -14.28
N ASP A 125 -16.90 5.80 -14.82
CA ASP A 125 -18.01 4.86 -14.58
C ASP A 125 -17.83 4.03 -13.31
N TYR A 126 -16.65 4.08 -12.68
CA TYR A 126 -16.33 3.25 -11.51
C TYR A 126 -17.33 3.44 -10.37
N VAL A 127 -17.69 4.69 -10.05
CA VAL A 127 -18.55 4.97 -8.90
C VAL A 127 -19.97 4.44 -9.13
N THR A 128 -20.55 4.72 -10.31
CA THR A 128 -21.87 4.19 -10.68
C THR A 128 -21.87 2.67 -10.76
N THR A 129 -20.79 2.08 -11.29
CA THR A 129 -20.62 0.61 -11.33
C THR A 129 -20.56 0.04 -9.92
N ILE A 130 -19.81 0.68 -9.01
CA ILE A 130 -19.69 0.23 -7.62
C ILE A 130 -21.03 0.29 -6.89
N GLN A 131 -21.80 1.36 -7.09
CA GLN A 131 -23.15 1.50 -6.52
C GLN A 131 -24.11 0.43 -7.02
N ARG A 132 -24.02 0.03 -8.30
CA ARG A 132 -24.93 -0.93 -8.92
C ARG A 132 -24.57 -2.38 -8.65
N PHE A 133 -23.28 -2.71 -8.65
CA PHE A 133 -22.81 -4.10 -8.69
C PHE A 133 -21.91 -4.49 -7.50
N GLY A 134 -21.61 -3.55 -6.60
CA GLY A 134 -20.71 -3.78 -5.46
C GLY A 134 -19.27 -3.41 -5.76
N THR A 135 -18.32 -3.81 -4.93
CA THR A 135 -16.90 -3.46 -5.11
C THR A 135 -16.25 -4.27 -6.23
N THR A 136 -15.13 -3.79 -6.79
CA THR A 136 -14.47 -4.39 -7.97
C THR A 136 -14.04 -5.85 -7.76
N ASP A 137 -13.85 -6.30 -6.52
CA ASP A 137 -13.59 -7.69 -6.17
C ASP A 137 -14.83 -8.59 -6.18
N SER A 138 -16.04 -8.03 -6.21
CA SER A 138 -17.31 -8.78 -6.16
C SER A 138 -17.79 -9.27 -7.53
N TYR A 139 -17.42 -8.60 -8.62
CA TYR A 139 -17.86 -8.92 -9.99
C TYR A 139 -16.71 -9.01 -11.00
N SER A 140 -15.46 -9.06 -10.52
CA SER A 140 -14.31 -9.29 -11.40
C SER A 140 -14.42 -10.66 -12.07
N THR A 141 -14.30 -10.67 -13.39
CA THR A 141 -14.22 -11.91 -14.17
C THR A 141 -12.88 -12.62 -13.98
N GLU A 142 -11.89 -11.99 -13.34
CA GLU A 142 -10.56 -12.56 -13.07
C GLU A 142 -10.66 -13.89 -12.31
N THR A 143 -11.55 -13.99 -11.31
CA THR A 143 -11.74 -15.25 -10.57
C THR A 143 -12.21 -16.39 -11.49
N GLY A 144 -13.13 -16.09 -12.42
CA GLY A 144 -13.58 -17.05 -13.43
C GLY A 144 -12.48 -17.37 -14.45
N GLU A 145 -11.74 -16.35 -14.90
CA GLU A 145 -10.65 -16.48 -15.86
C GLU A 145 -9.49 -17.30 -15.32
N LEU A 146 -9.09 -17.07 -14.06
CA LEU A 146 -8.06 -17.84 -13.35
C LEU A 146 -8.46 -19.31 -13.19
N PHE A 147 -9.75 -19.58 -12.98
CA PHE A 147 -10.25 -20.95 -12.89
C PHE A 147 -10.05 -21.73 -14.19
N HIS A 148 -9.85 -21.09 -15.35
CA HIS A 148 -9.51 -21.78 -16.59
C HIS A 148 -8.05 -22.26 -16.67
N ARG A 149 -7.14 -21.74 -15.83
CA ARG A 149 -5.72 -22.17 -15.82
C ARG A 149 -5.56 -23.62 -15.40
N GLN A 150 -6.31 -24.03 -14.37
CA GLN A 150 -6.28 -25.39 -13.85
C GLN A 150 -6.77 -26.43 -14.88
N PRO A 151 -7.97 -26.30 -15.48
CA PRO A 151 -8.40 -27.10 -16.60
C PRO A 151 -7.39 -27.16 -17.75
N LYS A 152 -6.78 -26.01 -18.11
CA LYS A 152 -5.77 -25.95 -19.17
C LYS A 152 -4.48 -26.71 -18.81
N SER A 153 -4.04 -26.70 -17.56
CA SER A 153 -2.86 -27.46 -17.11
C SER A 153 -3.15 -28.95 -16.93
N TRP A 154 -4.41 -29.33 -16.65
CA TRP A 154 -4.84 -30.72 -16.55
C TRP A 154 -5.06 -31.37 -17.91
N TYR A 155 -5.48 -30.60 -18.93
CA TYR A 155 -5.84 -31.15 -20.24
C TYR A 155 -4.70 -31.96 -20.90
N PRO A 156 -3.42 -31.55 -20.89
CA PRO A 156 -2.29 -32.36 -21.35
C PRO A 156 -2.10 -33.69 -20.61
N ARG A 157 -2.64 -33.80 -19.38
CA ARG A 157 -2.58 -35.00 -18.53
C ARG A 157 -3.73 -35.97 -18.79
N THR A 158 -4.60 -35.66 -19.75
CA THR A 158 -5.68 -36.55 -20.21
C THR A 158 -5.29 -37.21 -21.53
N ASP A 159 -5.94 -38.32 -21.89
CA ASP A 159 -5.77 -38.96 -23.19
C ASP A 159 -6.49 -38.23 -24.35
N LYS A 160 -7.12 -37.09 -24.06
CA LYS A 160 -7.92 -36.23 -24.96
C LYS A 160 -9.18 -36.91 -25.53
N LYS A 161 -9.65 -38.03 -24.95
CA LYS A 161 -10.91 -38.71 -25.28
C LYS A 161 -11.85 -38.70 -24.08
N ASP A 162 -13.07 -38.21 -24.24
CA ASP A 162 -14.04 -38.05 -23.14
C ASP A 162 -13.40 -37.41 -21.88
N TYR A 163 -12.53 -36.43 -22.12
CA TYR A 163 -11.56 -35.89 -21.17
C TYR A 163 -12.21 -35.24 -19.93
N GLN A 164 -13.49 -34.87 -20.01
CA GLN A 164 -14.25 -34.25 -18.92
C GLN A 164 -14.23 -35.11 -17.65
N ASN A 165 -14.42 -36.43 -17.78
CA ASN A 165 -14.36 -37.37 -16.66
C ASN A 165 -12.95 -37.48 -16.08
N GLN A 166 -11.92 -37.43 -16.92
CA GLN A 166 -10.53 -37.48 -16.48
C GLN A 166 -10.12 -36.20 -15.75
N MET A 167 -10.55 -35.04 -16.23
CA MET A 167 -10.33 -33.76 -15.56
C MET A 167 -11.02 -33.73 -14.19
N ALA A 168 -12.26 -34.20 -14.09
CA ALA A 168 -12.96 -34.32 -12.80
C ALA A 168 -12.24 -35.28 -11.83
N GLN A 169 -11.64 -36.37 -12.35
CA GLN A 169 -10.83 -37.26 -11.52
C GLN A 169 -9.52 -36.61 -11.06
N ILE A 170 -8.86 -35.81 -11.91
CA ILE A 170 -7.65 -35.05 -11.54
C ILE A 170 -7.98 -34.06 -10.42
N GLU A 171 -9.04 -33.28 -10.58
CA GLU A 171 -9.53 -32.33 -9.57
C GLU A 171 -9.81 -33.04 -8.23
N ARG A 172 -10.60 -34.12 -8.25
CA ARG A 172 -10.89 -34.91 -7.04
C ARG A 172 -9.65 -35.50 -6.39
N ARG A 173 -8.67 -35.96 -7.18
CA ARG A 173 -7.39 -36.46 -6.66
C ARG A 173 -6.59 -35.35 -6.00
N GLN A 174 -6.51 -34.17 -6.62
CA GLN A 174 -5.83 -33.01 -6.04
C GLN A 174 -6.52 -32.54 -4.76
N ALA A 175 -7.85 -32.44 -4.76
CA ALA A 175 -8.63 -32.11 -3.56
C ALA A 175 -8.41 -33.12 -2.44
N ARG A 176 -8.44 -34.42 -2.75
CA ARG A 176 -8.16 -35.49 -1.77
C ARG A 176 -6.74 -35.41 -1.23
N LEU A 177 -5.74 -35.17 -2.08
CA LEU A 177 -4.35 -35.01 -1.65
C LEU A 177 -4.18 -33.76 -0.77
N ALA A 178 -4.87 -32.66 -1.09
CA ALA A 178 -4.88 -31.47 -0.25
C ALA A 178 -5.50 -31.74 1.13
N THR A 179 -6.61 -32.48 1.20
CA THR A 179 -7.22 -32.92 2.47
C THR A 179 -6.28 -33.83 3.25
N ILE A 180 -5.64 -34.81 2.60
CA ILE A 180 -4.68 -35.70 3.25
C ILE A 180 -3.49 -34.89 3.80
N ARG A 181 -2.95 -33.94 3.04
CA ARG A 181 -1.87 -33.05 3.49
C ARG A 181 -2.30 -32.21 4.69
N ALA A 182 -3.49 -31.60 4.64
CA ALA A 182 -4.04 -30.84 5.75
C ALA A 182 -4.14 -31.69 7.03
N ASN A 183 -4.60 -32.93 6.91
CA ASN A 183 -4.70 -33.87 8.03
C ASN A 183 -3.34 -34.39 8.53
N LEU A 184 -2.33 -34.51 7.65
CA LEU A 184 -0.97 -34.91 8.02
C LEU A 184 -0.19 -33.79 8.72
N SER A 185 -0.51 -32.52 8.43
CA SER A 185 0.05 -31.36 9.13
C SER A 185 -0.43 -31.22 10.59
N GLU A 186 -1.33 -32.07 11.07
CA GLU A 186 -1.78 -32.13 12.48
C GLU A 186 -0.90 -33.01 13.39
N THR A 187 0.42 -33.10 13.15
CA THR A 187 1.39 -33.68 14.11
C THR A 187 2.50 -32.68 14.46
N PRO A 188 3.07 -32.76 15.69
CA PRO A 188 3.19 -31.64 16.61
C PRO A 188 4.05 -30.51 16.06
N VAL A 189 3.42 -29.34 16.03
CA VAL A 189 3.99 -28.01 15.97
C VAL A 189 5.39 -27.98 16.61
N ALA A 190 6.44 -28.06 15.79
CA ALA A 190 7.78 -27.69 16.18
C ALA A 190 7.71 -26.23 16.67
N GLU A 191 7.87 -26.01 17.98
CA GLU A 191 7.94 -24.73 18.70
C GLU A 191 7.49 -23.50 17.90
N THR A 192 6.25 -23.53 17.39
CA THR A 192 5.67 -22.34 16.79
C THR A 192 5.19 -21.57 17.99
N GLN A 193 5.92 -20.51 18.31
CA GLN A 193 5.52 -19.52 19.29
C GLN A 193 4.00 -19.32 19.17
N PRO A 194 3.24 -19.45 20.27
CA PRO A 194 1.79 -19.56 20.22
C PRO A 194 1.25 -18.47 19.29
N MET A 195 0.47 -18.88 18.28
CA MET A 195 -0.33 -17.93 17.52
C MET A 195 -1.02 -17.05 18.56
N ALA A 196 -0.77 -15.75 18.47
CA ALA A 196 -1.38 -14.80 19.37
C ALA A 196 -2.89 -15.04 19.32
N SER A 197 -3.56 -15.12 20.47
CA SER A 197 -5.02 -15.04 20.44
C SER A 197 -5.38 -13.76 19.64
N PRO A 198 -6.30 -13.82 18.66
CA PRO A 198 -6.76 -12.65 17.93
C PRO A 198 -7.33 -11.55 18.85
N ASP A 199 -7.63 -11.90 20.10
CA ASP A 199 -8.15 -11.01 21.13
C ASP A 199 -7.06 -10.15 21.80
N LEU A 200 -5.78 -10.52 21.68
CA LEU A 200 -4.68 -9.73 22.20
C LEU A 200 -4.25 -8.66 21.19
N PRO A 201 -3.95 -7.43 21.62
CA PRO A 201 -3.49 -6.36 20.73
C PRO A 201 -2.11 -6.64 20.12
N TYR A 202 -1.28 -7.43 20.80
CA TYR A 202 0.03 -7.85 20.30
C TYR A 202 0.47 -9.18 20.92
N ALA A 203 1.51 -9.78 20.34
CA ALA A 203 2.19 -10.98 20.83
C ALA A 203 3.71 -10.85 20.75
N MET A 204 4.38 -11.37 21.79
CA MET A 204 5.84 -11.44 21.88
C MET A 204 6.30 -12.71 22.57
N GLY A 205 7.57 -13.07 22.34
CA GLY A 205 8.19 -14.24 22.97
C GLY A 205 8.08 -14.20 24.50
N MET A 206 7.89 -15.37 25.12
CA MET A 206 7.76 -15.48 26.59
C MET A 206 9.03 -15.95 27.30
N ASN A 207 10.01 -16.45 26.54
CA ASN A 207 11.24 -16.98 27.11
C ASN A 207 12.17 -15.87 27.59
N GLN A 208 13.12 -16.26 28.44
CA GLN A 208 14.14 -15.40 29.03
C GLN A 208 15.55 -15.77 28.51
N ASN A 209 15.62 -16.36 27.31
CA ASN A 209 16.82 -17.02 26.79
C ASN A 209 17.91 -16.04 26.32
N SER A 210 17.55 -14.77 26.10
CA SER A 210 18.48 -13.73 25.64
C SER A 210 18.55 -12.57 26.63
N PRO A 211 19.14 -12.76 27.82
CA PRO A 211 19.29 -11.70 28.81
C PRO A 211 20.32 -10.65 28.36
N GLN A 212 20.02 -9.38 28.61
CA GLN A 212 20.93 -8.25 28.53
C GLN A 212 21.06 -7.64 29.92
N ASP A 213 22.30 -7.52 30.40
CA ASP A 213 22.62 -6.93 31.70
C ASP A 213 22.54 -5.40 31.62
N LEU A 214 21.80 -4.77 32.55
CA LEU A 214 21.66 -3.31 32.60
C LEU A 214 23.00 -2.60 32.86
N HIS A 215 23.98 -3.28 33.49
CA HIS A 215 25.33 -2.75 33.68
C HIS A 215 26.05 -2.45 32.35
N TYR A 216 25.71 -3.17 31.27
CA TYR A 216 26.24 -2.88 29.94
C TYR A 216 25.92 -1.45 29.49
N PHE A 217 24.70 -0.99 29.78
CA PHE A 217 24.20 0.32 29.36
C PHE A 217 24.85 1.47 30.14
N VAL A 218 25.38 1.19 31.34
CA VAL A 218 26.11 2.16 32.17
C VAL A 218 27.58 2.24 31.79
N THR A 219 28.19 1.13 31.37
CA THR A 219 29.61 1.08 31.02
C THR A 219 29.92 1.66 29.63
N HIS A 220 28.91 1.76 28.76
CA HIS A 220 29.06 2.19 27.36
C HIS A 220 28.41 3.56 27.08
N LEU A 221 28.43 4.50 28.03
CA LEU A 221 27.83 5.85 27.90
C LEU A 221 28.39 6.69 26.75
N ARG A 222 29.54 6.31 26.16
CA ARG A 222 30.08 6.96 24.95
C ARG A 222 29.31 6.61 23.68
N ASP A 223 28.49 5.56 23.69
CA ASP A 223 27.64 5.22 22.56
C ASP A 223 26.42 6.17 22.55
N PRO A 224 26.22 6.95 21.48
CA PRO A 224 25.12 7.93 21.41
C PRO A 224 23.73 7.29 21.51
N TYR A 225 23.58 5.99 21.23
CA TYR A 225 22.31 5.29 21.42
C TYR A 225 21.97 5.09 22.90
N LEU A 226 22.95 5.00 23.79
CA LEU A 226 22.76 4.59 25.19
C LEU A 226 22.59 5.75 26.16
N MET A 227 22.62 6.99 25.65
CA MET A 227 22.38 8.20 26.42
C MET A 227 21.03 8.12 27.15
N ASP A 228 21.09 8.23 28.48
CA ASP A 228 19.95 8.17 29.41
C ASP A 228 19.06 6.94 29.27
N PHE A 229 19.61 5.81 28.79
CA PHE A 229 18.84 4.58 28.58
C PHE A 229 18.12 4.11 29.85
N ILE A 230 18.84 4.01 30.98
CA ILE A 230 18.27 3.51 32.26
C ILE A 230 17.22 4.46 32.84
N PRO A 231 17.48 5.78 32.99
CA PRO A 231 16.45 6.73 33.42
C PRO A 231 15.19 6.66 32.57
N LYS A 232 15.32 6.72 31.23
CA LYS A 232 14.18 6.66 30.30
C LYS A 232 13.42 5.34 30.39
N LEU A 233 14.14 4.22 30.55
CA LEU A 233 13.52 2.91 30.72
C LEU A 233 12.67 2.88 31.98
N LYS A 234 13.24 3.29 33.12
CA LYS A 234 12.51 3.25 34.40
C LYS A 234 11.33 4.22 34.40
N GLN A 235 11.47 5.41 33.83
CA GLN A 235 10.37 6.37 33.65
C GLN A 235 9.26 5.81 32.77
N HIS A 236 9.60 5.07 31.71
CA HIS A 236 8.60 4.40 30.85
C HIS A 236 7.89 3.24 31.56
N LEU A 237 8.61 2.43 32.34
CA LEU A 237 8.05 1.26 33.02
C LEU A 237 7.25 1.60 34.28
N LEU A 238 7.59 2.68 34.98
CA LEU A 238 6.96 3.10 36.24
C LEU A 238 5.41 3.18 36.14
N PRO A 239 4.81 4.01 35.28
CA PRO A 239 3.35 4.11 35.20
C PRO A 239 2.69 2.77 34.83
N ARG A 240 3.40 1.91 34.10
CA ARG A 240 2.90 0.61 33.64
C ARG A 240 2.92 -0.45 34.76
N VAL A 241 3.95 -0.46 35.62
CA VAL A 241 3.97 -1.31 36.83
C VAL A 241 2.84 -0.91 37.77
N ILE A 242 2.65 0.40 37.97
CA ILE A 242 1.57 0.95 38.79
C ILE A 242 0.19 0.56 38.25
N GLN A 243 -0.01 0.65 36.94
CA GLN A 243 -1.24 0.18 36.29
C GLN A 243 -1.48 -1.33 36.49
N ARG A 244 -0.44 -2.16 36.41
CA ARG A 244 -0.53 -3.60 36.66
C ARG A 244 -0.85 -3.96 38.11
N MET A 245 -0.64 -3.03 39.04
CA MET A 245 -1.07 -3.16 40.45
C MET A 245 -2.51 -2.69 40.70
N GLY A 246 -3.22 -2.20 39.67
CA GLY A 246 -4.63 -1.84 39.73
C GLY A 246 -4.92 -0.36 39.89
N PHE A 247 -3.92 0.52 39.77
CA PHE A 247 -4.10 1.97 39.82
C PHE A 247 -4.32 2.57 38.42
N SER A 248 -4.95 3.75 38.36
CA SER A 248 -5.16 4.45 37.09
C SER A 248 -3.83 5.01 36.53
N ARG A 249 -3.73 5.09 35.19
CA ARG A 249 -2.53 5.59 34.47
C ARG A 249 -2.15 7.04 34.82
N GLY A 250 -3.08 7.79 35.44
CA GLY A 250 -2.88 9.18 35.89
C GLY A 250 -2.89 9.36 37.42
N ALA A 251 -2.74 8.27 38.20
CA ALA A 251 -2.54 8.41 39.64
C ALA A 251 -1.24 9.21 39.89
N SER A 252 -1.34 10.29 40.67
CA SER A 252 -0.25 11.24 40.92
C SER A 252 0.90 10.57 41.68
N LEU A 253 1.86 10.03 40.94
CA LEU A 253 3.19 9.71 41.44
C LEU A 253 4.16 10.71 40.82
N ASP A 254 5.11 11.17 41.62
CA ASP A 254 6.19 12.00 41.12
C ASP A 254 7.02 11.17 40.13
N LEU A 255 7.26 11.69 38.93
CA LEU A 255 8.06 11.00 37.92
C LEU A 255 9.45 10.69 38.46
N GLU A 256 9.97 11.47 39.41
CA GLU A 256 11.26 11.26 40.09
C GLU A 256 11.34 9.96 40.92
N GLU A 257 10.21 9.32 41.22
CA GLU A 257 10.16 8.04 41.94
C GLU A 257 10.60 6.83 41.10
N TRP A 258 11.00 7.04 39.84
CA TRP A 258 11.54 5.99 38.97
C TRP A 258 12.74 5.24 39.60
N THR A 259 13.44 5.88 40.54
CA THR A 259 14.53 5.27 41.33
C THR A 259 14.06 4.10 42.20
N SER A 260 12.80 4.12 42.65
CA SER A 260 12.16 3.07 43.45
C SER A 260 11.68 1.88 42.61
N LEU A 261 11.80 1.96 41.29
CA LEU A 261 11.54 0.84 40.37
C LEU A 261 12.74 -0.12 40.36
N LYS A 262 12.47 -1.38 40.69
CA LYS A 262 13.46 -2.47 40.64
C LYS A 262 13.21 -3.35 39.42
N ILE A 263 14.27 -3.61 38.66
CA ILE A 263 14.26 -4.58 37.57
C ILE A 263 14.91 -5.86 38.09
N GLN A 264 14.21 -6.98 37.99
CA GLN A 264 14.66 -8.25 38.54
C GLN A 264 16.02 -8.65 37.96
N HIS A 265 16.97 -8.95 38.85
CA HIS A 265 18.34 -9.33 38.49
C HIS A 265 19.12 -8.30 37.66
N GLU A 266 18.67 -7.04 37.60
CA GLU A 266 19.25 -6.01 36.71
C GLU A 266 19.33 -6.48 35.25
N ARG A 267 18.32 -7.23 34.79
CA ARG A 267 18.28 -7.82 33.44
C ARG A 267 17.00 -7.49 32.69
N ILE A 268 17.17 -7.25 31.41
CA ILE A 268 16.09 -7.20 30.41
C ILE A 268 16.31 -8.33 29.40
N TYR A 269 15.25 -8.81 28.76
CA TYR A 269 15.32 -9.98 27.89
C TYR A 269 14.92 -9.59 26.47
N GLU A 270 15.83 -9.82 25.53
CA GLU A 270 15.70 -9.43 24.12
C GLU A 270 14.86 -10.44 23.32
N HIS A 271 14.01 -9.90 22.45
CA HIS A 271 13.23 -10.64 21.47
C HIS A 271 13.54 -10.15 20.06
N LYS A 272 13.40 -11.05 19.08
CA LYS A 272 13.61 -10.71 17.66
C LYS A 272 12.33 -10.27 16.95
N VAL A 273 11.18 -10.72 17.44
CA VAL A 273 9.88 -10.58 16.76
C VAL A 273 8.80 -10.07 17.72
N ALA A 274 8.00 -9.13 17.23
CA ALA A 274 6.72 -8.74 17.82
C ALA A 274 5.64 -8.78 16.73
N ARG A 275 4.45 -9.29 17.07
CA ARG A 275 3.28 -9.31 16.19
C ARG A 275 2.24 -8.34 16.72
N PHE A 276 1.66 -7.52 15.85
CA PHE A 276 0.66 -6.51 16.20
C PHE A 276 -0.65 -6.82 15.47
N ASN A 277 -1.72 -7.06 16.22
CA ASN A 277 -3.03 -7.36 15.68
C ASN A 277 -3.83 -6.07 15.54
N PHE A 278 -4.46 -5.85 14.39
CA PHE A 278 -5.28 -4.67 14.17
C PHE A 278 -6.58 -5.01 13.41
N THR A 279 -7.55 -4.13 13.56
CA THR A 279 -8.79 -4.18 12.77
C THR A 279 -8.61 -3.32 11.53
N THR A 280 -8.84 -3.90 10.35
CA THR A 280 -8.74 -3.19 9.08
C THR A 280 -9.96 -2.28 8.87
N TYR A 281 -9.85 -1.32 7.95
CA TYR A 281 -10.91 -0.36 7.62
C TYR A 281 -12.28 -1.01 7.30
N ASN A 282 -12.28 -2.24 6.77
CA ASN A 282 -13.47 -3.02 6.45
C ASN A 282 -13.83 -4.09 7.51
N MET A 283 -13.44 -3.85 8.78
CA MET A 283 -13.78 -4.65 9.96
C MET A 283 -13.23 -6.08 9.95
N ARG A 284 -12.15 -6.35 9.19
CA ARG A 284 -11.45 -7.64 9.25
C ARG A 284 -10.31 -7.57 10.25
N ARG A 285 -9.80 -8.72 10.67
CA ARG A 285 -8.56 -8.82 11.45
C ARG A 285 -7.38 -9.06 10.52
N ASP A 286 -6.28 -8.43 10.84
CA ASP A 286 -5.01 -8.59 10.16
C ASP A 286 -3.86 -8.36 11.16
N GLU A 287 -2.66 -8.76 10.78
CA GLU A 287 -1.48 -8.67 11.65
C GLU A 287 -0.24 -8.14 10.91
N ASP A 288 0.58 -7.40 11.65
CA ASP A 288 1.90 -6.97 11.18
C ASP A 288 2.98 -7.62 12.04
N VAL A 289 4.05 -8.09 11.39
CA VAL A 289 5.20 -8.69 12.04
C VAL A 289 6.39 -7.73 11.97
N ILE A 290 6.89 -7.32 13.14
CA ILE A 290 8.10 -6.52 13.27
C ILE A 290 9.26 -7.42 13.64
N HIS A 291 10.31 -7.38 12.84
CA HIS A 291 11.52 -8.18 13.05
C HIS A 291 12.77 -7.29 13.10
N THR A 292 13.50 -7.32 14.21
CA THR A 292 14.62 -6.39 14.47
C THR A 292 15.81 -6.54 13.52
N ASN A 293 15.98 -7.71 12.90
CA ASN A 293 17.02 -7.95 11.88
C ASN A 293 16.51 -7.88 10.43
N SER A 294 15.25 -7.44 10.21
CA SER A 294 14.66 -7.27 8.87
C SER A 294 14.57 -5.79 8.50
N SER A 295 14.17 -5.47 7.27
CA SER A 295 13.74 -4.12 6.87
C SER A 295 12.38 -3.72 7.48
N GLN A 296 11.62 -4.68 8.00
CA GLN A 296 10.32 -4.49 8.66
C GLN A 296 10.48 -4.12 10.14
N HIS A 297 10.88 -2.88 10.40
CA HIS A 297 11.17 -2.39 11.75
C HIS A 297 10.59 -1.01 12.05
N ASN A 298 9.69 -0.49 11.21
CA ASN A 298 9.07 0.81 11.44
C ASN A 298 7.63 0.63 11.88
N VAL A 299 7.22 1.38 12.90
CA VAL A 299 5.87 1.35 13.47
C VAL A 299 5.26 2.75 13.50
N MET A 300 3.93 2.80 13.56
CA MET A 300 3.16 4.04 13.71
C MET A 300 2.24 3.99 14.93
N LEU A 301 2.03 5.16 15.54
CA LEU A 301 1.22 5.37 16.75
C LEU A 301 0.38 6.64 16.60
N LEU A 302 -0.62 6.82 17.46
CA LEU A 302 -1.39 8.06 17.53
C LEU A 302 -0.53 9.17 18.13
N ASN A 303 -0.61 10.37 17.55
CA ASN A 303 -0.03 11.56 18.14
C ASN A 303 -1.00 12.09 19.21
N ALA A 304 -0.62 11.96 20.48
CA ALA A 304 -1.43 12.45 21.60
C ALA A 304 -1.61 13.98 21.61
N SER A 305 -0.74 14.73 20.92
CA SER A 305 -0.85 16.18 20.76
C SER A 305 -1.79 16.60 19.63
N TYR A 306 -2.27 15.64 18.82
CA TYR A 306 -3.19 15.91 17.73
C TYR A 306 -4.60 16.16 18.28
N THR A 307 -5.18 17.28 17.87
CA THR A 307 -6.55 17.68 18.20
C THR A 307 -7.22 18.18 16.91
N PRO A 308 -8.56 18.21 16.84
CA PRO A 308 -9.24 18.78 15.67
C PRO A 308 -8.81 20.22 15.33
N GLY A 309 -8.39 21.02 16.32
CA GLY A 309 -7.89 22.37 16.13
C GLY A 309 -6.43 22.47 15.67
N SER A 310 -5.63 21.41 15.82
CA SER A 310 -4.20 21.39 15.44
C SER A 310 -3.94 20.71 14.10
N GLN A 311 -4.96 20.44 13.29
CA GLN A 311 -4.85 19.74 12.00
C GLN A 311 -3.86 20.37 11.01
N GLN A 312 -3.61 21.67 11.09
CA GLN A 312 -2.68 22.38 10.20
C GLN A 312 -1.23 22.36 10.69
N SER A 313 -1.01 22.15 11.99
CA SER A 313 0.31 22.22 12.62
C SER A 313 0.84 20.84 13.02
N GLU A 314 -0.06 19.92 13.38
CA GLU A 314 0.26 18.60 13.92
C GLU A 314 -0.18 17.49 12.97
N HIS A 315 0.70 16.51 12.80
CA HIS A 315 0.37 15.29 12.08
C HIS A 315 -0.26 14.28 13.04
N PRO A 316 -1.34 13.56 12.66
CA PRO A 316 -2.08 12.67 13.57
C PRO A 316 -1.34 11.42 14.04
N TYR A 317 -0.29 11.03 13.33
CA TYR A 317 0.54 9.89 13.67
C TYR A 317 1.96 10.30 13.99
N ILE A 318 2.56 9.56 14.92
CA ILE A 318 4.01 9.56 15.12
C ILE A 318 4.58 8.25 14.57
N TYR A 319 5.82 8.29 14.14
CA TYR A 319 6.50 7.14 13.55
C TYR A 319 7.79 6.86 14.31
N ALA A 320 8.10 5.57 14.46
CA ALA A 320 9.29 5.15 15.17
C ALA A 320 9.96 3.98 14.45
N LYS A 321 11.29 3.96 14.51
CA LYS A 321 12.13 2.84 14.11
C LYS A 321 12.40 1.99 15.34
N VAL A 322 11.89 0.76 15.34
CA VAL A 322 12.15 -0.25 16.36
C VAL A 322 13.57 -0.76 16.23
N LEU A 323 14.38 -0.50 17.25
CA LEU A 323 15.76 -0.99 17.31
C LEU A 323 15.83 -2.36 17.94
N LYS A 324 15.13 -2.52 19.07
CA LYS A 324 15.08 -3.75 19.85
C LYS A 324 13.72 -3.93 20.51
N ILE A 325 13.40 -5.18 20.77
CA ILE A 325 12.17 -5.61 21.43
C ILE A 325 12.60 -6.28 22.73
N PHE A 326 12.04 -5.86 23.84
CA PHE A 326 12.45 -6.34 25.16
C PHE A 326 11.24 -6.68 26.02
N HIS A 327 11.48 -7.50 27.03
CA HIS A 327 10.66 -7.49 28.23
C HIS A 327 11.53 -7.43 29.48
N ALA A 328 10.94 -6.97 30.58
CA ALA A 328 11.55 -6.97 31.89
C ALA A 328 10.53 -7.42 32.93
N ASN A 329 11.00 -8.05 33.99
CA ASN A 329 10.21 -8.25 35.20
C ASN A 329 10.57 -7.13 36.16
N ALA A 330 9.61 -6.27 36.49
CA ALA A 330 9.83 -5.11 37.34
C ALA A 330 8.85 -5.08 38.50
N SER A 331 9.29 -4.54 39.63
CA SER A 331 8.46 -4.24 40.79
C SER A 331 8.72 -2.82 41.28
N PHE A 332 7.77 -2.28 42.03
CA PHE A 332 7.88 -0.94 42.61
C PHE A 332 7.91 -1.05 44.13
N VAL A 333 8.94 -0.48 44.75
CA VAL A 333 9.18 -0.58 46.21
C VAL A 333 8.85 0.73 46.94
N GLY A 334 8.39 1.74 46.20
CA GLY A 334 7.94 3.03 46.74
C GLY A 334 6.57 2.95 47.40
N VAL A 335 6.03 4.11 47.78
CA VAL A 335 4.70 4.24 48.35
C VAL A 335 3.68 4.34 47.21
N LEU A 336 2.67 3.48 47.22
CA LEU A 336 1.62 3.47 46.19
C LEU A 336 0.63 4.63 46.40
N PRO A 337 -0.21 4.95 45.40
CA PRO A 337 -1.21 6.02 45.53
C PRO A 337 -2.20 5.83 46.69
N ASP A 338 -2.40 4.60 47.17
CA ASP A 338 -3.24 4.28 48.34
C ASP A 338 -2.47 4.28 49.68
N GLY A 339 -1.20 4.71 49.68
CA GLY A 339 -0.31 4.71 50.83
C GLY A 339 0.28 3.34 51.18
N THR A 340 -0.10 2.26 50.48
CA THR A 340 0.41 0.91 50.74
C THR A 340 1.75 0.67 50.06
N ARG A 341 2.47 -0.37 50.48
CA ARG A 341 3.68 -0.85 49.80
C ARG A 341 3.45 -2.30 49.37
N ARG A 342 3.60 -2.57 48.07
CA ARG A 342 3.44 -3.91 47.51
C ARG A 342 4.59 -4.20 46.55
N ASP A 343 5.51 -5.04 46.97
CA ASP A 343 6.61 -5.50 46.11
C ASP A 343 6.13 -6.71 45.29
N LYS A 344 5.29 -6.44 44.28
CA LYS A 344 4.80 -7.46 43.35
C LYS A 344 5.52 -7.34 42.03
N LEU A 345 6.03 -8.48 41.55
CA LEU A 345 6.72 -8.57 40.28
C LEU A 345 5.72 -8.60 39.11
N HIS A 346 5.95 -7.75 38.12
CA HIS A 346 5.14 -7.65 36.92
C HIS A 346 6.02 -7.73 35.68
N ARG A 347 5.63 -8.58 34.73
CA ARG A 347 6.23 -8.60 33.40
C ARG A 347 5.69 -7.44 32.57
N LEU A 348 6.60 -6.63 32.03
CA LEU A 348 6.32 -5.53 31.13
C LEU A 348 7.13 -5.71 29.84
N ASP A 349 6.44 -5.70 28.71
CA ASP A 349 7.07 -5.75 27.41
C ASP A 349 7.18 -4.34 26.81
N PHE A 350 8.27 -4.01 26.12
CA PHE A 350 8.51 -2.68 25.59
C PHE A 350 9.39 -2.71 24.34
N LEU A 351 9.18 -1.73 23.46
CA LEU A 351 10.01 -1.54 22.27
C LEU A 351 10.98 -0.40 22.55
N TRP A 352 12.26 -0.61 22.25
CA TRP A 352 13.26 0.45 22.26
C TRP A 352 13.40 1.02 20.85
N VAL A 353 13.20 2.33 20.72
CA VAL A 353 13.00 2.95 19.41
C VAL A 353 13.81 4.23 19.22
N ARG A 354 14.01 4.57 17.94
CA ARG A 354 14.43 5.90 17.50
C ARG A 354 13.27 6.58 16.77
N TRP A 355 12.95 7.80 17.17
CA TRP A 355 11.81 8.54 16.62
C TRP A 355 12.09 9.14 15.25
N TYR A 356 11.03 9.30 14.48
CA TYR A 356 11.02 10.11 13.26
C TYR A 356 10.31 11.44 13.51
N ALA A 357 10.94 12.54 13.10
CA ALA A 357 10.32 13.85 13.02
C ALA A 357 9.57 14.00 11.70
N VAL A 358 8.29 14.40 11.77
CA VAL A 358 7.49 14.74 10.58
C VAL A 358 7.89 16.13 10.09
N ARG A 359 8.35 16.22 8.84
CA ARG A 359 8.86 17.48 8.24
C ARG A 359 7.80 18.21 7.44
N CYS A 360 6.97 17.46 6.73
CA CYS A 360 5.93 18.00 5.88
C CYS A 360 4.79 16.99 5.84
N HIS A 361 3.58 17.45 6.18
CA HIS A 361 2.36 16.64 6.14
C HIS A 361 1.23 17.26 5.32
N SER A 362 1.44 18.47 4.79
CA SER A 362 0.38 19.33 4.22
C SER A 362 0.89 20.13 3.02
N VAL A 363 1.32 19.45 1.95
CA VAL A 363 1.37 20.06 0.62
C VAL A 363 0.47 19.24 -0.28
N ASP A 364 -0.45 19.92 -0.99
CA ASP A 364 -1.42 19.30 -1.87
C ASP A 364 -0.79 18.18 -2.72
N LEU A 365 -1.38 16.99 -2.61
CA LEU A 365 -1.01 15.81 -3.40
C LEU A 365 0.46 15.38 -3.27
N SER A 366 1.00 15.45 -2.04
CA SER A 366 2.33 14.95 -1.71
C SER A 366 2.28 13.84 -0.65
N LEU A 367 3.35 13.05 -0.60
CA LEU A 367 3.57 12.06 0.47
C LEU A 367 4.12 12.75 1.72
N VAL A 368 3.72 12.24 2.89
CA VAL A 368 4.25 12.71 4.18
C VAL A 368 5.75 12.40 4.24
N GLN A 369 6.54 13.39 4.67
CA GLN A 369 7.99 13.27 4.78
C GLN A 369 8.40 13.16 6.23
N VAL A 370 9.27 12.19 6.51
CA VAL A 370 9.80 11.93 7.85
C VAL A 370 11.32 11.83 7.83
N LYS A 371 11.96 12.26 8.92
CA LYS A 371 13.42 12.21 9.11
C LYS A 371 13.72 11.61 10.47
N LEU A 372 14.71 10.71 10.55
CA LEU A 372 15.15 10.20 11.86
C LEU A 372 15.67 11.35 12.72
N CYS A 373 15.21 11.40 13.97
CA CYS A 373 15.72 12.38 14.93
C CYS A 373 17.23 12.18 15.12
N PRO A 374 18.05 13.24 15.01
CA PRO A 374 19.49 13.20 15.31
C PRO A 374 19.77 12.59 16.68
N LEU A 375 20.77 11.73 16.81
CA LEU A 375 21.12 11.11 18.11
C LEU A 375 21.63 12.12 19.15
N THR A 376 21.97 13.34 18.72
CA THR A 376 22.33 14.47 19.58
C THR A 376 21.12 15.03 20.34
N ASP A 377 19.91 14.77 19.85
CA ASP A 377 18.69 15.29 20.46
C ASP A 377 18.27 14.39 21.63
N VAL A 378 17.97 15.01 22.76
CA VAL A 378 17.59 14.31 24.00
C VAL A 378 16.38 13.40 23.77
N ASP A 379 15.43 13.81 22.94
CA ASP A 379 14.19 13.07 22.69
C ASP A 379 14.24 12.18 21.44
N ALA A 380 15.42 11.97 20.83
CA ALA A 380 15.54 11.13 19.64
C ALA A 380 15.24 9.65 19.89
N MET A 381 15.49 9.21 21.13
CA MET A 381 15.42 7.82 21.56
C MET A 381 14.39 7.69 22.67
N GLY A 382 13.60 6.62 22.62
CA GLY A 382 12.58 6.38 23.63
C GLY A 382 12.08 4.94 23.68
N PHE A 383 11.01 4.75 24.44
CA PHE A 383 10.37 3.45 24.63
C PHE A 383 8.88 3.54 24.31
N ILE A 384 8.35 2.46 23.74
CA ILE A 384 6.95 2.32 23.35
C ILE A 384 6.34 1.14 24.11
N ASP A 385 5.12 1.34 24.63
CA ASP A 385 4.27 0.22 25.01
C ASP A 385 3.76 -0.44 23.72
N PRO A 386 4.04 -1.73 23.47
CA PRO A 386 3.55 -2.41 22.29
C PRO A 386 2.02 -2.35 22.13
N ALA A 387 1.26 -2.13 23.22
CA ALA A 387 -0.19 -1.89 23.16
C ALA A 387 -0.58 -0.59 22.44
N ASP A 388 0.31 0.41 22.41
CA ASP A 388 0.07 1.71 21.78
C ASP A 388 0.43 1.72 20.28
N VAL A 389 1.04 0.63 19.77
CA VAL A 389 1.35 0.47 18.34
C VAL A 389 0.07 0.17 17.57
N ILE A 390 -0.24 1.02 16.59
CA ILE A 390 -1.41 0.84 15.73
C ILE A 390 -1.11 -0.19 14.64
N ARG A 391 0.06 -0.05 14.00
CA ARG A 391 0.46 -0.82 12.81
C ARG A 391 1.96 -0.64 12.50
N GLY A 392 2.54 -1.52 11.72
CA GLY A 392 3.79 -1.28 11.00
C GLY A 392 3.62 -0.19 9.93
N THR A 393 4.70 0.48 9.56
CA THR A 393 4.68 1.51 8.51
C THR A 393 5.73 1.24 7.44
N HIS A 394 5.35 1.43 6.18
CA HIS A 394 6.25 1.30 5.05
C HIS A 394 6.85 2.67 4.73
N LEU A 395 8.15 2.82 5.01
CA LEU A 395 8.92 4.02 4.70
C LEU A 395 9.78 3.78 3.46
N ILE A 396 9.62 4.63 2.44
CA ILE A 396 10.43 4.59 1.22
C ILE A 396 11.50 5.67 1.31
N PRO A 397 12.79 5.35 1.12
CA PRO A 397 13.84 6.36 1.05
C PRO A 397 13.56 7.49 0.07
N ARG A 398 13.83 8.73 0.49
CA ARG A 398 13.84 9.89 -0.40
C ARG A 398 15.23 10.02 -1.04
N PHE A 399 15.42 9.40 -2.19
CA PHE A 399 16.74 9.23 -2.81
C PHE A 399 17.47 10.56 -3.05
N SER A 400 16.73 11.61 -3.42
CA SER A 400 17.22 12.98 -3.66
C SER A 400 17.91 13.63 -2.44
N CYS A 401 17.60 13.19 -1.22
CA CYS A 401 18.18 13.72 0.02
C CYS A 401 19.44 12.97 0.49
N GLY A 402 19.85 11.92 -0.23
CA GLY A 402 21.05 11.15 0.08
C GLY A 402 20.97 10.31 1.36
N LYS A 403 22.07 9.60 1.62
CA LYS A 403 22.23 8.69 2.76
C LYS A 403 22.67 9.46 4.01
N LEU A 404 22.27 8.93 5.17
CA LEU A 404 22.72 9.38 6.47
C LEU A 404 24.10 8.79 6.78
N ASP A 405 24.94 9.55 7.47
CA ASP A 405 26.25 9.07 7.90
C ASP A 405 26.12 7.84 8.82
N LYS A 406 27.05 6.90 8.63
CA LYS A 406 27.10 5.69 9.45
C LYS A 406 27.55 6.03 10.86
N VAL A 407 26.75 5.65 11.84
CA VAL A 407 27.13 5.69 13.25
C VAL A 407 27.63 4.31 13.63
N ASN A 408 28.87 4.23 14.10
CA ASN A 408 29.47 2.97 14.52
C ASN A 408 28.93 2.56 15.90
N SER A 409 27.84 1.80 15.91
CA SER A 409 27.23 1.24 17.12
C SER A 409 26.63 -0.13 16.81
N ARG A 410 26.76 -1.07 17.75
CA ARG A 410 26.11 -2.40 17.67
C ARG A 410 24.57 -2.33 17.68
N TRP A 411 24.02 -1.17 18.07
CA TRP A 411 22.58 -0.93 18.15
C TRP A 411 22.01 -0.31 16.88
N SER A 412 22.89 0.08 15.95
CA SER A 412 22.45 0.51 14.62
C SER A 412 21.79 -0.67 13.90
N THR A 413 20.48 -0.58 13.72
CA THR A 413 19.65 -1.55 12.99
C THR A 413 19.24 -0.96 11.63
N GLY A 414 19.10 -1.81 10.61
CA GLY A 414 18.61 -1.41 9.27
C GLY A 414 19.62 -1.44 8.14
N GLY A 415 20.72 -2.19 8.28
CA GLY A 415 21.69 -2.39 7.20
C GLY A 415 22.59 -1.18 6.93
N PRO A 416 23.47 -1.26 5.90
CA PRO A 416 24.50 -0.27 5.64
C PRO A 416 23.99 1.10 5.14
N ASP A 417 22.68 1.27 4.88
CA ASP A 417 22.14 2.40 4.11
C ASP A 417 20.94 3.06 4.81
N LEU A 418 21.19 3.77 5.91
CA LEU A 418 20.21 4.72 6.43
C LEU A 418 20.13 5.94 5.49
N TRP A 419 18.93 6.48 5.30
CA TRP A 419 18.66 7.68 4.50
C TRP A 419 18.34 8.89 5.38
N ASN A 420 18.61 10.08 4.86
CA ASN A 420 18.35 11.33 5.58
C ASN A 420 16.86 11.59 5.76
N THR A 421 16.05 11.25 4.76
CA THR A 421 14.60 11.49 4.73
C THR A 421 13.91 10.30 4.08
N TYR A 422 12.68 10.03 4.50
CA TYR A 422 11.82 8.99 3.95
C TYR A 422 10.44 9.56 3.64
N PHE A 423 9.77 8.96 2.68
CA PHE A 423 8.35 9.12 2.44
C PHE A 423 7.56 8.04 3.16
N VAL A 424 6.45 8.43 3.79
CA VAL A 424 5.49 7.47 4.32
C VAL A 424 4.63 6.95 3.17
N ASN A 425 4.73 5.66 2.86
CA ASN A 425 3.94 5.04 1.80
C ASN A 425 2.53 4.71 2.29
N LYS A 426 1.63 5.68 2.18
CA LYS A 426 0.21 5.48 2.48
C LYS A 426 -0.54 4.61 1.46
N PHE A 427 0.07 4.24 0.34
CA PHE A 427 -0.59 3.47 -0.72
C PHE A 427 -0.23 1.97 -0.72
N VAL A 428 0.59 1.54 0.25
CA VAL A 428 1.07 0.14 0.37
C VAL A 428 -0.05 -0.88 0.36
N ASP A 429 -1.16 -0.57 1.03
CA ASP A 429 -2.37 -1.37 0.99
C ASP A 429 -3.63 -0.50 1.23
N ARG A 430 -4.80 -1.14 1.10
CA ARG A 430 -6.12 -0.49 1.24
C ARG A 430 -6.34 0.06 2.64
N ASP A 431 -5.91 -0.68 3.65
CA ASP A 431 -6.09 -0.32 5.05
C ASP A 431 -5.21 0.87 5.44
N MET A 432 -3.94 0.84 5.07
CA MET A 432 -3.00 1.94 5.30
C MET A 432 -3.49 3.23 4.62
N PHE A 433 -3.99 3.16 3.39
CA PHE A 433 -4.57 4.32 2.71
C PHE A 433 -5.75 4.91 3.49
N MET A 434 -6.67 4.05 3.93
CA MET A 434 -7.84 4.45 4.69
C MET A 434 -7.49 5.04 6.06
N ARG A 435 -6.32 4.72 6.64
CA ARG A 435 -5.84 5.38 7.87
C ARG A 435 -5.59 6.88 7.67
N TYR A 436 -5.37 7.34 6.44
CA TYR A 436 -5.24 8.76 6.13
C TYR A 436 -6.54 9.39 5.61
N GLN A 437 -7.63 8.62 5.56
CA GLN A 437 -8.98 9.10 5.22
C GLN A 437 -9.84 9.15 6.48
N TRP A 438 -9.58 10.14 7.35
CA TRP A 438 -10.16 10.19 8.69
C TRP A 438 -11.68 10.25 8.66
N GLY A 439 -12.30 9.52 9.59
CA GLY A 439 -13.75 9.40 9.70
C GLY A 439 -14.41 8.58 8.57
N MET A 440 -13.66 8.13 7.56
CA MET A 440 -14.20 7.33 6.45
C MET A 440 -13.98 5.81 6.63
N ALA A 441 -13.18 5.39 7.61
CA ALA A 441 -12.79 3.99 7.82
C ALA A 441 -13.52 3.34 9.01
N VAL A 442 -14.49 2.46 8.72
CA VAL A 442 -15.37 1.84 9.73
C VAL A 442 -14.62 1.08 10.81
N GLY A 443 -13.61 0.30 10.43
CA GLY A 443 -12.84 -0.51 11.39
C GLY A 443 -11.80 0.27 12.21
N HIS A 444 -11.50 1.53 11.88
CA HIS A 444 -10.55 2.36 12.62
C HIS A 444 -11.26 3.13 13.73
N ARG A 445 -11.90 2.41 14.66
CA ARG A 445 -12.77 2.99 15.69
C ARG A 445 -12.12 4.11 16.52
N TYR A 446 -10.80 4.02 16.72
CA TYR A 446 -10.00 5.02 17.43
C TYR A 446 -9.97 6.40 16.74
N MET A 447 -10.40 6.51 15.48
CA MET A 447 -10.47 7.80 14.78
C MET A 447 -11.72 8.61 15.10
N TYR A 448 -12.84 7.96 15.45
CA TYR A 448 -14.12 8.65 15.58
C TYR A 448 -14.20 9.66 16.75
N PRO A 449 -13.60 9.41 17.93
CA PRO A 449 -13.69 10.35 19.06
C PRO A 449 -12.78 11.56 18.91
N ASP A 450 -11.58 11.36 18.37
CA ASP A 450 -10.46 12.31 18.50
C ASP A 450 -10.12 13.05 17.19
N PHE A 451 -10.76 12.68 16.06
CA PHE A 451 -10.46 13.25 14.75
C PHE A 451 -11.62 14.06 14.15
N PRO A 452 -11.31 15.02 13.26
CA PRO A 452 -12.32 15.73 12.49
C PRO A 452 -13.25 14.79 11.72
N PRO A 453 -14.51 15.20 11.48
CA PRO A 453 -15.44 14.44 10.67
C PRO A 453 -14.92 14.28 9.23
N PRO A 454 -15.38 13.24 8.50
CA PRO A 454 -14.98 13.02 7.13
C PRO A 454 -15.36 14.22 6.25
N ALA A 455 -14.39 14.76 5.52
CA ALA A 455 -14.56 15.88 4.61
C ALA A 455 -14.07 15.51 3.21
N ILE A 456 -14.85 15.87 2.20
CA ILE A 456 -14.44 15.76 0.79
C ILE A 456 -13.90 17.13 0.38
N PRO A 457 -12.69 17.23 -0.19
CA PRO A 457 -12.19 18.49 -0.69
C PRO A 457 -13.14 19.07 -1.75
N PRO A 458 -13.48 20.37 -1.70
CA PRO A 458 -14.30 20.98 -2.74
C PRO A 458 -13.51 21.11 -4.04
N ILE A 459 -14.19 20.99 -5.17
CA ILE A 459 -13.65 21.41 -6.47
C ILE A 459 -13.90 22.92 -6.57
N SER A 460 -12.84 23.71 -6.79
CA SER A 460 -12.98 25.15 -6.97
C SER A 460 -13.90 25.47 -8.17
N PRO A 461 -14.75 26.50 -8.11
CA PRO A 461 -15.48 26.98 -9.29
C PRO A 461 -14.55 27.32 -10.47
N ASP A 462 -13.34 27.78 -10.16
CA ASP A 462 -12.31 28.15 -11.15
C ASP A 462 -11.37 26.97 -11.49
N PHE A 463 -11.75 25.73 -11.15
CA PHE A 463 -10.91 24.56 -11.40
C PHE A 463 -10.73 24.33 -12.91
N ASP A 464 -9.50 24.43 -13.40
CA ASP A 464 -9.18 24.14 -14.81
C ASP A 464 -9.28 22.63 -15.08
N PHE A 465 -10.42 22.22 -15.64
CA PHE A 465 -10.60 20.85 -16.10
C PHE A 465 -9.67 20.48 -17.26
N CYS A 466 -8.94 21.42 -17.86
CA CYS A 466 -8.02 21.18 -18.97
C CYS A 466 -8.71 20.48 -20.15
N LEU A 467 -10.00 20.77 -20.38
CA LEU A 467 -10.74 20.22 -21.50
C LEU A 467 -10.22 20.82 -22.81
N LEU A 468 -10.14 20.00 -23.86
CA LEU A 468 -9.85 20.52 -25.19
C LEU A 468 -11.03 21.42 -25.57
N GLN A 469 -10.74 22.70 -25.86
CA GLN A 469 -11.74 23.55 -26.47
C GLN A 469 -12.11 22.96 -27.84
N PRO A 470 -13.40 22.83 -28.18
CA PRO A 470 -13.80 22.53 -29.55
C PRO A 470 -13.12 23.54 -30.46
N ALA A 471 -12.49 23.09 -31.55
CA ALA A 471 -11.93 23.99 -32.55
C ALA A 471 -13.03 25.00 -32.91
N ALA A 472 -12.76 26.30 -32.67
CA ALA A 472 -13.70 27.34 -33.03
C ALA A 472 -14.05 27.15 -34.50
N THR A 473 -15.30 26.80 -34.79
CA THR A 473 -15.82 26.79 -36.15
C THR A 473 -15.59 28.20 -36.66
N GLN A 474 -14.60 28.38 -37.53
CA GLN A 474 -14.47 29.62 -38.27
C GLN A 474 -15.74 29.74 -39.09
N GLN A 475 -16.70 30.52 -38.58
CA GLN A 475 -17.84 30.98 -39.35
C GLN A 475 -17.26 31.88 -40.45
N GLY A 476 -16.85 31.26 -41.55
CA GLY A 476 -16.70 31.95 -42.81
C GLY A 476 -18.05 32.55 -43.15
N HIS A 477 -18.13 33.87 -43.11
CA HIS A 477 -19.24 34.63 -43.67
C HIS A 477 -19.48 34.18 -45.12
N ALA A 478 -20.49 33.36 -45.33
CA ALA A 478 -21.15 33.22 -46.62
C ALA A 478 -22.51 33.93 -46.51
N THR A 479 -22.54 35.17 -46.97
CA THR A 479 -23.77 35.92 -47.26
C THR A 479 -24.62 35.11 -48.23
N HIS A 480 -25.79 34.64 -47.80
CA HIS A 480 -26.87 34.32 -48.71
C HIS A 480 -28.19 34.85 -48.16
N ALA A 481 -28.95 35.40 -49.11
CA ALA A 481 -29.96 36.41 -48.91
C ALA A 481 -31.22 35.90 -48.21
N THR A 482 -31.78 36.82 -47.44
CA THR A 482 -33.14 36.83 -46.90
C THR A 482 -34.18 36.37 -47.91
N THR A 483 -34.97 35.36 -47.54
CA THR A 483 -36.40 35.31 -47.86
C THR A 483 -37.09 34.57 -46.71
N GLN A 484 -37.83 35.31 -45.88
CA GLN A 484 -38.80 34.72 -44.94
C GLN A 484 -40.01 34.18 -45.73
N PRO A 485 -40.74 33.18 -45.21
CA PRO A 485 -41.91 33.55 -44.40
C PRO A 485 -42.20 32.64 -43.18
N SER A 486 -42.62 33.31 -42.11
CA SER A 486 -43.73 32.97 -41.20
C SER A 486 -43.73 31.68 -40.38
N ALA A 487 -43.83 31.86 -39.06
CA ALA A 487 -44.21 30.86 -38.07
C ALA A 487 -45.68 30.39 -38.26
N PRO A 488 -46.02 29.22 -37.72
CA PRO A 488 -46.95 29.27 -36.58
C PRO A 488 -46.57 28.33 -35.41
N GLU A 489 -47.10 28.70 -34.26
CA GLU A 489 -47.03 28.01 -32.96
C GLU A 489 -47.90 26.75 -32.90
N ILE A 490 -47.35 25.73 -32.23
CA ILE A 490 -47.93 24.82 -31.22
C ILE A 490 -49.37 24.29 -31.41
N GLY A 491 -49.48 22.95 -31.46
CA GLY A 491 -50.68 22.21 -31.08
C GLY A 491 -50.38 20.74 -30.76
N CYS A 492 -50.43 20.36 -29.48
CA CYS A 492 -50.43 18.98 -29.01
C CYS A 492 -51.73 18.26 -29.37
N SER A 493 -51.65 17.00 -29.82
CA SER A 493 -52.65 15.96 -29.47
C SER A 493 -52.14 14.54 -29.74
N ASP A 494 -52.46 13.65 -28.79
CA ASP A 494 -52.17 12.21 -28.74
C ASP A 494 -52.83 11.40 -29.87
N SER A 495 -52.12 10.37 -30.37
CA SER A 495 -52.68 9.03 -30.65
C SER A 495 -51.59 8.05 -31.13
N SER A 496 -51.54 6.89 -30.49
CA SER A 496 -50.79 5.68 -30.93
C SER A 496 -51.63 4.85 -31.92
N PRO A 497 -51.17 3.69 -32.42
CA PRO A 497 -49.90 3.35 -33.07
C PRO A 497 -50.15 2.75 -34.48
N SER A 498 -49.21 2.82 -35.43
CA SER A 498 -49.26 1.96 -36.63
C SER A 498 -47.90 1.76 -37.27
N ASN A 499 -47.63 0.50 -37.59
CA ASN A 499 -46.47 -0.05 -38.30
C ASN A 499 -46.04 0.76 -39.52
N CYS A 500 -44.75 1.04 -39.64
CA CYS A 500 -44.07 1.20 -40.93
C CYS A 500 -42.60 0.73 -40.83
N THR A 501 -42.41 -0.45 -41.41
CA THR A 501 -41.22 -1.10 -41.97
C THR A 501 -39.98 -0.21 -42.20
N LEU A 502 -38.86 -0.61 -41.59
CA LEU A 502 -37.51 -0.10 -41.89
C LEU A 502 -37.00 -0.66 -43.25
N PRO A 503 -36.39 0.15 -44.12
CA PRO A 503 -35.50 -0.34 -45.17
C PRO A 503 -34.06 -0.50 -44.63
N PRO A 504 -33.23 -1.37 -45.24
CA PRO A 504 -32.00 -1.88 -44.64
C PRO A 504 -30.88 -0.83 -44.65
N SER A 505 -30.24 -0.64 -43.50
CA SER A 505 -28.99 0.11 -43.37
C SER A 505 -27.85 -0.68 -44.02
N GLN A 506 -27.25 -0.09 -45.06
CA GLN A 506 -25.97 -0.52 -45.61
C GLN A 506 -24.89 -0.30 -44.56
N SER A 507 -24.28 -1.41 -44.12
CA SER A 507 -23.10 -1.42 -43.26
C SER A 507 -21.89 -0.90 -44.04
N ALA A 508 -21.35 0.24 -43.62
CA ALA A 508 -19.97 0.60 -43.93
C ALA A 508 -19.05 -0.22 -43.02
N ASP A 509 -18.31 -1.10 -43.67
CA ASP A 509 -17.23 -1.93 -43.17
C ASP A 509 -16.02 -1.06 -42.80
N ASP A 510 -15.74 -0.89 -41.50
CA ASP A 510 -14.47 -0.37 -41.00
C ASP A 510 -13.81 -1.47 -40.17
N GLY A 511 -12.90 -2.19 -40.83
CA GLY A 511 -12.19 -3.34 -40.30
C GLY A 511 -11.23 -3.00 -39.16
N ILE A 512 -11.53 -3.51 -37.98
CA ILE A 512 -10.57 -3.67 -36.88
C ILE A 512 -9.84 -4.99 -37.11
N GLN A 513 -8.57 -4.93 -37.53
CA GLN A 513 -7.69 -6.09 -37.55
C GLN A 513 -7.19 -6.38 -36.13
N ASP A 514 -7.75 -7.41 -35.51
CA ASP A 514 -7.19 -8.04 -34.32
C ASP A 514 -5.89 -8.76 -34.68
N GLU A 515 -4.74 -8.28 -34.18
CA GLU A 515 -3.47 -9.01 -34.21
C GLU A 515 -3.54 -10.21 -33.21
N TYR A 516 -4.24 -11.28 -33.59
CA TYR A 516 -3.97 -12.61 -33.03
C TYR A 516 -2.74 -13.17 -33.76
N THR A 517 -1.59 -13.15 -33.10
CA THR A 517 -0.41 -13.86 -33.61
C THR A 517 -0.60 -15.34 -33.36
N GLU A 518 -1.11 -16.06 -34.35
CA GLU A 518 -1.09 -17.52 -34.39
C GLU A 518 0.38 -17.96 -34.39
N SER A 519 0.80 -18.63 -33.32
CA SER A 519 2.14 -19.22 -33.21
C SER A 519 2.12 -20.57 -33.93
N ASP A 520 3.08 -20.76 -34.83
CA ASP A 520 3.30 -21.99 -35.61
C ASP A 520 3.48 -23.21 -34.67
N PRO A 521 2.67 -24.28 -34.80
CA PRO A 521 2.67 -25.40 -33.85
C PRO A 521 3.85 -26.39 -34.01
N ARG A 522 5.00 -25.98 -34.55
CA ARG A 522 6.12 -26.90 -34.87
C ARG A 522 7.51 -26.55 -34.33
N GLN A 523 7.62 -25.70 -33.32
CA GLN A 523 8.88 -25.59 -32.57
C GLN A 523 8.62 -25.58 -31.06
N PRO A 524 9.18 -26.53 -30.29
CA PRO A 524 9.15 -26.45 -28.84
C PRO A 524 10.19 -25.43 -28.40
N ASP A 525 9.76 -24.22 -28.08
CA ASP A 525 10.55 -23.35 -27.20
C ASP A 525 10.48 -24.00 -25.81
N GLU A 526 11.61 -24.49 -25.30
CA GLU A 526 11.76 -24.98 -23.92
C GLU A 526 11.48 -23.83 -22.94
N LEU A 527 10.20 -23.68 -22.57
CA LEU A 527 9.79 -22.95 -21.39
C LEU A 527 10.18 -23.79 -20.18
N ASN A 528 11.12 -23.31 -19.38
CA ASN A 528 11.40 -23.89 -18.08
C ASN A 528 10.19 -23.59 -17.17
N GLU A 529 9.23 -24.51 -17.10
CA GLU A 529 7.96 -24.39 -16.37
C GLU A 529 8.14 -24.13 -14.85
N LEU A 530 9.39 -24.26 -14.37
CA LEU A 530 9.81 -23.97 -13.00
C LEU A 530 9.79 -22.49 -12.63
N ASP A 531 9.94 -21.59 -13.61
CA ASP A 531 10.05 -20.14 -13.35
C ASP A 531 8.70 -19.47 -13.05
N GLU A 532 7.58 -20.20 -13.17
CA GLU A 532 6.21 -19.70 -12.94
C GLU A 532 5.56 -20.26 -11.65
N LEU A 533 6.25 -21.13 -10.93
CA LEU A 533 5.78 -21.71 -9.68
C LEU A 533 5.94 -20.70 -8.53
N ASP A 534 4.93 -20.57 -7.67
CA ASP A 534 5.10 -19.83 -6.42
C ASP A 534 5.99 -20.60 -5.43
N ASP A 535 6.50 -19.95 -4.39
CA ASP A 535 7.44 -20.56 -3.43
C ASP A 535 6.88 -21.86 -2.79
N ARG A 536 5.56 -22.00 -2.71
CA ARG A 536 4.90 -23.20 -2.18
C ARG A 536 4.82 -24.32 -3.22
N GLU A 537 4.63 -23.97 -4.48
CA GLU A 537 4.65 -24.88 -5.62
C GLU A 537 6.06 -25.35 -5.97
N LEU A 538 7.08 -24.49 -5.77
CA LEU A 538 8.49 -24.83 -5.97
C LEU A 538 8.99 -25.81 -4.92
N VAL A 539 8.62 -25.62 -3.65
CA VAL A 539 8.88 -26.60 -2.57
C VAL A 539 8.16 -27.92 -2.85
N ALA A 540 6.92 -27.88 -3.35
CA ALA A 540 6.20 -29.08 -3.73
C ALA A 540 6.81 -29.79 -4.96
N TYR A 541 7.47 -29.05 -5.85
CA TYR A 541 8.20 -29.58 -6.99
C TYR A 541 9.51 -30.27 -6.55
N ASP A 542 10.29 -29.61 -5.70
CA ASP A 542 11.56 -30.15 -5.16
C ASP A 542 11.33 -31.40 -4.30
N ASP A 543 10.24 -31.46 -3.53
CA ASP A 543 9.85 -32.66 -2.77
C ASP A 543 9.35 -33.81 -3.66
N MET A 544 8.80 -33.51 -4.84
CA MET A 544 8.35 -34.53 -5.80
C MET A 544 9.47 -35.07 -6.68
N TYR A 545 10.50 -34.28 -6.93
CA TYR A 545 11.63 -34.62 -7.78
C TYR A 545 12.95 -34.32 -7.07
N PRO A 546 13.31 -35.05 -6.00
CA PRO A 546 14.58 -34.87 -5.33
C PRO A 546 15.73 -35.14 -6.31
N ILE A 547 16.55 -34.12 -6.53
CA ILE A 547 17.77 -34.24 -7.33
C ILE A 547 18.81 -34.95 -6.46
N ASP A 548 19.06 -36.23 -6.74
CA ASP A 548 20.17 -36.97 -6.13
C ASP A 548 21.49 -36.37 -6.62
N TYR A 549 22.15 -35.57 -5.78
CA TYR A 549 23.54 -35.18 -6.00
C TYR A 549 24.44 -36.37 -5.66
N ALA A 550 24.89 -37.09 -6.69
CA ALA A 550 26.07 -37.96 -6.64
C ALA A 550 27.34 -37.17 -6.97
#